data_AF-A0A2W5ZFK5-F1
#
_entry.id   AF-A0A2W5ZFK5-F1
#
_cell.length_a   1.000
_cell.length_b   1.000
_cell.length_c   1.000
_cell.angle_alpha   90.00
_cell.angle_beta   90.00
_cell.angle_gamma   90.00
#
_symmetry.space_group_name_H-M   'P 1'
#
loop_
_entity.id
_entity.type
_entity.pdbx_description
1 polymer ?
#
loop_
_entity_poly.entity_id
_entity_poly.type
_entity_poly.pdbx_seq_one_letter_code
_entity_poly.pdbx_strand_id
1 'polypeptide(L)'
;MHKYLLAAFCLVSASAFAGPPEPVVTTQSTETLLPVPIDYVEIESAYVFGSDFTNTRHDFGSQDSWQNQFEYGHRFHLSGNWYLRTGVSYDRYDFSGTNAPLPIHLQTGQLVLGIDYMHGQDVGAFLQFRPGIYTEEHINLDAFDCPILLGRFWVVKPDKFYILTAVRASFLSSEFPVVPLAGVVWVPCPQWRLMAVPPEPRLIYSVTKQLDVWVGGEIAGSAFRVDHNSDFQARGGKTAKLSGAVVDYTDYRAGLGFTYSPTDKIDLDFGAGYSLQRNFDYSRADQSFRTDPAPYVKVEIHAKF
;
A
#
# COMPACT_ATOMS: atom_id res chain seq x y z
N MET A 1 48.86 0.16 48.47
CA MET A 1 48.67 1.53 47.96
C MET A 1 47.20 1.71 47.65
N HIS A 2 46.53 2.64 48.35
CA HIS A 2 45.42 3.50 47.89
C HIS A 2 44.15 2.82 47.33
N LYS A 3 42.89 3.07 47.74
CA LYS A 3 42.26 4.08 48.60
C LYS A 3 40.73 3.74 48.65
N TYR A 4 40.11 3.74 49.85
CA TYR A 4 38.73 4.19 50.18
C TYR A 4 37.49 3.52 49.50
N LEU A 5 36.28 3.38 50.09
CA LEU A 5 35.68 3.74 51.38
C LEU A 5 34.33 2.97 51.55
N LEU A 6 34.01 2.64 52.81
CA LEU A 6 32.72 2.57 53.56
C LEU A 6 31.39 2.89 52.83
N ALA A 7 30.18 2.51 53.28
CA ALA A 7 29.56 1.70 54.36
C ALA A 7 28.03 1.91 54.13
N ALA A 8 27.16 0.89 54.09
CA ALA A 8 26.41 0.29 55.20
C ALA A 8 25.58 1.25 56.11
N PHE A 9 24.29 0.88 56.29
CA PHE A 9 23.28 1.32 57.29
C PHE A 9 22.59 2.69 57.05
N CYS A 10 21.28 2.90 57.26
CA CYS A 10 20.32 2.36 58.22
C CYS A 10 18.89 2.22 57.67
N LEU A 11 18.20 1.17 58.11
CA LEU A 11 16.75 1.09 58.21
C LEU A 11 16.19 2.17 59.15
N VAL A 12 15.13 2.85 58.73
CA VAL A 12 14.14 3.45 59.65
C VAL A 12 12.77 2.94 59.24
N SER A 13 12.30 1.95 59.99
CA SER A 13 10.91 1.56 60.09
C SER A 13 10.18 2.54 61.00
N ALA A 14 9.18 3.25 60.46
CA ALA A 14 8.12 3.85 61.25
C ALA A 14 6.80 3.17 60.86
N SER A 15 6.27 2.37 61.76
CA SER A 15 4.95 1.75 61.63
C SER A 15 3.88 2.63 62.26
N ALA A 16 2.68 2.54 61.67
CA ALA A 16 1.36 2.79 62.28
C ALA A 16 0.85 4.24 62.33
N PHE A 17 0.08 4.61 61.29
CA PHE A 17 -1.32 4.98 61.49
C PHE A 17 -2.16 4.29 60.41
N ALA A 18 -3.06 3.42 60.84
CA ALA A 18 -3.97 2.65 60.00
C ALA A 18 -5.19 3.50 59.64
N GLY A 19 -5.40 3.73 58.34
CA GLY A 19 -6.74 3.87 57.76
C GLY A 19 -7.02 2.57 56.99
N PRO A 20 -8.27 2.07 56.94
CA PRO A 20 -8.59 0.97 56.04
C PRO A 20 -8.17 1.36 54.62
N PRO A 21 -7.52 0.48 53.83
CA PRO A 21 -7.27 0.79 52.43
C PRO A 21 -8.66 0.97 51.79
N GLU A 22 -8.98 2.20 51.42
CA GLU A 22 -10.05 2.44 50.47
C GLU A 22 -9.74 1.52 49.28
N PRO A 23 -10.73 0.77 48.76
CA PRO A 23 -10.51 0.07 47.51
C PRO A 23 -10.10 1.13 46.50
N VAL A 24 -8.84 1.08 46.08
CA VAL A 24 -8.37 1.81 44.91
C VAL A 24 -9.24 1.25 43.79
N VAL A 25 -10.32 1.96 43.49
CA VAL A 25 -11.06 1.82 42.25
C VAL A 25 -10.06 2.22 41.20
N THR A 26 -9.26 1.24 40.79
CA THR A 26 -8.59 1.26 39.50
C THR A 26 -9.77 1.11 38.55
N THR A 27 -10.41 2.22 38.22
CA THR A 27 -11.03 2.38 36.90
C THR A 27 -9.88 2.26 35.92
N GLN A 28 -9.45 1.01 35.68
CA GLN A 28 -9.11 0.63 34.33
C GLN A 28 -10.38 0.96 33.57
N SER A 29 -10.40 2.12 32.95
CA SER A 29 -11.15 2.33 31.75
C SER A 29 -10.64 1.25 30.81
N THR A 30 -11.23 0.06 30.92
CA THR A 30 -11.30 -0.87 29.82
C THR A 30 -12.17 -0.11 28.82
N GLU A 31 -11.56 0.84 28.10
CA GLU A 31 -12.00 1.12 26.75
C GLU A 31 -12.03 -0.26 26.13
N THR A 32 -13.25 -0.76 25.93
CA THR A 32 -13.50 -2.01 25.24
C THR A 32 -12.95 -1.79 23.84
N LEU A 33 -11.65 -2.00 23.67
CA LEU A 33 -10.98 -1.91 22.38
C LEU A 33 -11.75 -2.89 21.51
N LEU A 34 -12.42 -2.34 20.50
CA LEU A 34 -13.15 -3.14 19.54
C LEU A 34 -12.20 -4.22 19.01
N PRO A 35 -12.68 -5.46 18.83
CA PRO A 35 -11.83 -6.55 18.43
C PRO A 35 -11.14 -6.22 17.10
N VAL A 36 -9.88 -6.64 16.98
CA VAL A 36 -9.12 -6.55 15.73
C VAL A 36 -9.84 -7.39 14.67
N PRO A 37 -10.13 -6.84 13.47
CA PRO A 37 -10.65 -7.63 12.36
C PRO A 37 -9.66 -8.70 11.94
N ILE A 38 -10.12 -9.96 11.94
CA ILE A 38 -9.31 -11.14 11.68
C ILE A 38 -9.23 -11.39 10.18
N ASP A 39 -10.34 -11.23 9.47
CA ASP A 39 -10.41 -11.42 8.02
C ASP A 39 -10.62 -10.08 7.31
N TYR A 40 -9.98 -9.92 6.16
CA TYR A 40 -10.25 -8.80 5.28
C TYR A 40 -10.22 -9.19 3.81
N VAL A 41 -11.03 -8.50 3.02
CA VAL A 41 -11.13 -8.64 1.57
C VAL A 41 -11.07 -7.24 0.96
N GLU A 42 -10.24 -7.10 -0.06
CA GLU A 42 -10.11 -5.87 -0.85
C GLU A 42 -10.28 -6.22 -2.33
N ILE A 43 -11.18 -5.50 -3.01
CA ILE A 43 -11.42 -5.67 -4.44
C ILE A 43 -11.40 -4.28 -5.06
N GLU A 44 -10.55 -4.07 -6.05
CA GLU A 44 -10.46 -2.82 -6.79
C GLU A 44 -10.62 -3.09 -8.29
N SER A 45 -11.35 -2.21 -8.97
CA SER A 45 -11.41 -2.14 -10.42
C SER A 45 -11.33 -0.70 -10.88
N ALA A 46 -10.35 -0.40 -11.74
CA ALA A 46 -10.12 0.93 -12.27
C ALA A 46 -10.03 0.89 -13.80
N TYR A 47 -10.61 1.90 -14.45
CA TYR A 47 -10.58 2.07 -15.89
C TYR A 47 -10.06 3.45 -16.23
N VAL A 48 -9.01 3.51 -17.04
CA VAL A 48 -8.45 4.74 -17.59
C VAL A 48 -8.75 4.78 -19.08
N PHE A 49 -9.39 5.86 -19.49
CA PHE A 49 -9.81 6.07 -20.87
C PHE A 49 -8.60 6.33 -21.80
N GLY A 50 -8.83 6.20 -23.10
CA GLY A 50 -7.81 6.28 -24.12
C GLY A 50 -7.04 7.59 -24.08
N SER A 51 -5.72 7.48 -24.12
CA SER A 51 -4.80 8.61 -24.26
C SER A 51 -3.74 8.32 -25.32
N ASP A 52 -3.34 9.35 -26.03
CA ASP A 52 -2.39 9.24 -27.13
C ASP A 52 -0.96 9.06 -26.59
N PHE A 53 -0.20 8.18 -27.26
CA PHE A 53 1.22 7.98 -26.95
C PHE A 53 2.10 8.97 -27.70
N THR A 54 2.81 9.82 -26.98
CA THR A 54 3.81 10.71 -27.58
C THR A 54 5.23 10.21 -27.29
N ASN A 55 5.92 9.75 -28.34
CA ASN A 55 7.39 9.71 -28.37
C ASN A 55 7.85 10.72 -29.42
N THR A 56 9.00 11.37 -29.20
CA THR A 56 9.49 12.62 -29.81
C THR A 56 9.58 12.63 -31.35
N ARG A 57 9.19 11.56 -32.04
CA ARG A 57 9.16 11.48 -33.51
C ARG A 57 7.94 10.78 -34.15
N HIS A 58 7.09 10.03 -33.44
CA HIS A 58 5.96 9.29 -34.04
C HIS A 58 4.78 9.13 -33.05
N ASP A 59 3.56 9.20 -33.59
CA ASP A 59 2.29 8.90 -32.91
C ASP A 59 2.02 7.39 -32.98
N PHE A 60 1.79 6.76 -31.83
CA PHE A 60 1.57 5.31 -31.70
C PHE A 60 0.09 4.94 -31.43
N GLY A 61 -0.83 5.91 -31.53
CA GLY A 61 -2.26 5.74 -31.30
C GLY A 61 -2.66 5.86 -29.82
N SER A 62 -3.97 5.70 -29.56
CA SER A 62 -4.56 5.81 -28.23
C SER A 62 -4.53 4.47 -27.47
N GLN A 63 -4.38 4.51 -26.15
CA GLN A 63 -4.45 3.31 -25.31
C GLN A 63 -5.31 3.49 -24.06
N ASP A 64 -6.33 2.66 -23.93
CA ASP A 64 -7.11 2.47 -22.70
C ASP A 64 -6.42 1.43 -21.80
N SER A 65 -6.63 1.54 -20.49
CA SER A 65 -6.16 0.52 -19.53
C SER A 65 -7.22 0.16 -18.50
N TRP A 66 -7.39 -1.13 -18.26
CA TRP A 66 -8.21 -1.67 -17.18
C TRP A 66 -7.31 -2.33 -16.15
N GLN A 67 -7.44 -1.93 -14.89
CA GLN A 67 -6.81 -2.56 -13.73
C GLN A 67 -7.84 -3.27 -12.86
N ASN A 68 -7.52 -4.50 -12.44
CA ASN A 68 -8.28 -5.24 -11.44
C ASN A 68 -7.34 -5.77 -10.37
N GLN A 69 -7.70 -5.59 -9.11
CA GLN A 69 -6.94 -6.08 -7.97
C GLN A 69 -7.88 -6.80 -7.00
N PHE A 70 -7.39 -7.89 -6.45
CA PHE A 70 -8.06 -8.69 -5.44
C PHE A 70 -7.05 -9.05 -4.35
N GLU A 71 -7.37 -8.79 -3.09
CA GLU A 71 -6.61 -9.27 -1.94
C GLU A 71 -7.55 -9.89 -0.91
N TYR A 72 -7.14 -11.04 -0.37
CA TYR A 72 -7.76 -11.64 0.80
C TYR A 72 -6.67 -11.92 1.84
N GLY A 73 -6.92 -11.59 3.10
CA GLY A 73 -6.01 -11.91 4.19
C GLY A 73 -6.71 -12.32 5.48
N HIS A 74 -6.02 -13.15 6.24
CA HIS A 74 -6.39 -13.67 7.55
C HIS A 74 -5.30 -13.38 8.58
N ARG A 75 -5.69 -12.95 9.78
CA ARG A 75 -4.79 -12.62 10.90
C ARG A 75 -4.91 -13.62 12.04
N PHE A 76 -3.89 -14.43 12.22
CA PHE A 76 -3.75 -15.29 13.40
C PHE A 76 -3.20 -14.49 14.57
N HIS A 77 -3.95 -14.43 15.67
CA HIS A 77 -3.46 -13.85 16.92
C HIS A 77 -2.29 -14.69 17.45
N LEU A 78 -1.15 -14.06 17.72
CA LEU A 78 0.02 -14.73 18.26
C LEU A 78 0.09 -14.54 19.78
N SER A 79 0.29 -13.29 20.22
CA SER A 79 0.43 -12.92 21.64
C SER A 79 0.35 -11.41 21.80
N GLY A 80 -0.36 -10.94 22.84
CA GLY A 80 -0.56 -9.52 23.09
C GLY A 80 -1.21 -8.83 21.88
N ASN A 81 -0.52 -7.86 21.29
CA ASN A 81 -0.98 -7.11 20.14
C ASN A 81 -0.36 -7.59 18.80
N TRP A 82 0.30 -8.74 18.80
CA TRP A 82 0.96 -9.28 17.61
C TRP A 82 0.07 -10.28 16.87
N TYR A 83 0.01 -10.10 15.55
CA TYR A 83 -0.75 -10.94 14.64
C TYR A 83 0.14 -11.41 13.49
N LEU A 84 0.05 -12.69 13.14
CA LEU A 84 0.59 -13.24 11.90
C LEU A 84 -0.48 -13.06 10.82
N ARG A 85 -0.16 -12.32 9.77
CA ARG A 85 -1.01 -12.11 8.61
C ARG A 85 -0.59 -13.06 7.48
N THR A 86 -1.57 -13.75 6.91
CA THR A 86 -1.40 -14.59 5.73
C THR A 86 -2.52 -14.30 4.73
N GLY A 87 -2.23 -14.28 3.44
CA GLY A 87 -3.21 -13.93 2.43
C GLY A 87 -2.75 -14.25 1.02
N VAL A 88 -3.61 -13.92 0.07
CA VAL A 88 -3.37 -14.03 -1.38
C VAL A 88 -3.75 -12.70 -2.01
N SER A 89 -3.00 -12.31 -3.02
CA SER A 89 -3.27 -11.12 -3.83
C SER A 89 -3.13 -11.47 -5.32
N TYR A 90 -4.02 -10.91 -6.13
CA TYR A 90 -4.03 -11.05 -7.57
C TYR A 90 -4.28 -9.69 -8.22
N ASP A 91 -3.35 -9.27 -9.07
CA ASP A 91 -3.42 -8.01 -9.82
C ASP A 91 -3.39 -8.31 -11.31
N ARG A 92 -4.22 -7.63 -12.09
CA ARG A 92 -4.26 -7.74 -13.56
C ARG A 92 -4.47 -6.38 -14.19
N TYR A 93 -3.61 -6.07 -15.17
CA TYR A 93 -3.70 -4.89 -16.03
C TYR A 93 -3.94 -5.36 -17.45
N ASP A 94 -4.97 -4.87 -18.12
CA ASP A 94 -5.26 -5.14 -19.52
C ASP A 94 -5.15 -3.82 -20.31
N PHE A 95 -4.43 -3.83 -21.43
CA PHE A 95 -4.18 -2.66 -22.28
C PHE A 95 -4.77 -2.87 -23.67
N SER A 96 -5.49 -1.88 -24.20
CA SER A 96 -6.11 -1.95 -25.53
C SER A 96 -5.85 -0.70 -26.35
N GLY A 97 -5.88 -0.81 -27.69
CA GLY A 97 -5.98 0.34 -28.60
C GLY A 97 -4.71 0.76 -29.36
N THR A 98 -3.54 0.20 -29.04
CA THR A 98 -2.28 0.65 -29.65
C THR A 98 -1.68 -0.32 -30.68
N ASN A 99 -0.99 0.23 -31.70
CA ASN A 99 -0.09 -0.51 -32.60
C ASN A 99 1.35 -0.57 -32.06
N ALA A 100 1.62 0.03 -30.89
CA ALA A 100 2.91 -0.05 -30.22
C ALA A 100 3.21 -1.49 -29.76
N PRO A 101 4.49 -1.89 -29.69
CA PRO A 101 4.88 -3.19 -29.17
C PRO A 101 4.89 -3.16 -27.62
N LEU A 102 3.73 -2.85 -27.03
CA LEU A 102 3.51 -2.89 -25.58
C LEU A 102 2.79 -4.18 -25.19
N PRO A 103 3.03 -4.72 -23.98
CA PRO A 103 2.28 -5.84 -23.42
C PRO A 103 0.77 -5.60 -23.48
N ILE A 104 0.02 -6.61 -23.90
CA ILE A 104 -1.46 -6.55 -23.97
C ILE A 104 -2.12 -6.78 -22.61
N HIS A 105 -1.45 -7.51 -21.71
CA HIS A 105 -1.89 -7.68 -20.33
C HIS A 105 -0.70 -7.96 -19.42
N LEU A 106 -0.77 -7.55 -18.16
CA LEU A 106 0.19 -7.87 -17.11
C LEU A 106 -0.57 -8.47 -15.93
N GLN A 107 -0.07 -9.55 -15.34
CA GLN A 107 -0.73 -10.18 -14.21
C GLN A 107 0.25 -10.63 -13.13
N THR A 108 -0.25 -10.62 -11.91
CA THR A 108 0.56 -10.93 -10.73
C THR A 108 -0.24 -11.79 -9.78
N GLY A 109 0.36 -12.88 -9.33
CA GLY A 109 -0.15 -13.69 -8.23
C GLY A 109 0.84 -13.70 -7.09
N GLN A 110 0.42 -13.28 -5.89
CA GLN A 110 1.29 -13.14 -4.73
C GLN A 110 0.66 -13.79 -3.50
N LEU A 111 1.52 -14.32 -2.63
CA LEU A 111 1.16 -14.58 -1.24
C LEU A 111 1.44 -13.33 -0.42
N VAL A 112 0.58 -13.05 0.55
CA VAL A 112 0.79 -11.97 1.51
C VAL A 112 1.16 -12.61 2.83
N LEU A 113 2.40 -12.43 3.29
CA LEU A 113 2.85 -12.92 4.60
C LEU A 113 3.30 -11.72 5.41
N GLY A 114 2.90 -11.61 6.67
CA GLY A 114 3.34 -10.48 7.49
C GLY A 114 3.17 -10.68 8.97
N ILE A 115 3.83 -9.82 9.73
CA ILE A 115 3.68 -9.69 11.17
C ILE A 115 3.19 -8.27 11.43
N ASP A 116 1.98 -8.14 11.96
CA ASP A 116 1.36 -6.86 12.28
C ASP A 116 1.33 -6.69 13.81
N TYR A 117 1.77 -5.52 14.28
CA TYR A 117 1.57 -5.06 15.65
C TYR A 117 0.39 -4.08 15.66
N MET A 118 -0.69 -4.45 16.33
CA MET A 118 -1.93 -3.69 16.37
C MET A 118 -1.97 -2.70 17.55
N HIS A 119 -2.60 -1.55 17.34
CA HIS A 119 -2.94 -0.59 18.37
C HIS A 119 -4.44 -0.30 18.29
N GLY A 120 -5.22 -0.97 19.14
CA GLY A 120 -6.67 -1.03 18.96
C GLY A 120 -7.01 -1.81 17.69
N GLN A 121 -7.79 -1.20 16.78
CA GLN A 121 -8.13 -1.80 15.49
C GLN A 121 -7.15 -1.44 14.36
N ASP A 122 -6.20 -0.54 14.62
CA ASP A 122 -5.29 -0.02 13.61
C ASP A 122 -3.91 -0.70 13.67
N VAL A 123 -3.23 -0.75 12.52
CA VAL A 123 -1.85 -1.26 12.43
C VAL A 123 -0.90 -0.20 12.96
N GLY A 124 -0.16 -0.50 14.02
CA GLY A 124 0.88 0.37 14.58
C GLY A 124 2.25 0.15 13.95
N ALA A 125 2.63 -1.10 13.71
CA ALA A 125 3.84 -1.46 12.98
C ALA A 125 3.61 -2.75 12.21
N PHE A 126 4.35 -2.94 11.11
CA PHE A 126 4.17 -4.12 10.27
C PHE A 126 5.46 -4.47 9.53
N LEU A 127 5.63 -5.76 9.30
CA LEU A 127 6.61 -6.33 8.40
C LEU A 127 5.86 -7.26 7.44
N GLN A 128 5.95 -7.00 6.15
CA GLN A 128 5.25 -7.74 5.12
C GLN A 128 6.24 -8.28 4.07
N PHE A 129 6.00 -9.50 3.63
CA PHE A 129 6.67 -10.20 2.55
C PHE A 129 5.61 -10.59 1.52
N ARG A 130 5.85 -10.28 0.25
CA ARG A 130 4.92 -10.57 -0.84
C ARG A 130 5.55 -11.48 -1.90
N PRO A 131 5.95 -12.73 -1.59
CA PRO A 131 6.51 -13.62 -2.60
C PRO A 131 5.46 -13.92 -3.66
N GLY A 132 5.82 -13.76 -4.93
CA GLY A 132 4.88 -13.92 -6.03
C GLY A 132 5.55 -13.98 -7.40
N ILE A 133 4.70 -14.18 -8.39
CA ILE A 133 5.08 -14.33 -9.80
C ILE A 133 4.48 -13.16 -10.57
N TYR A 134 5.34 -12.43 -11.29
CA TYR A 134 5.01 -11.21 -12.04
C TYR A 134 5.19 -11.48 -13.53
N THR A 135 4.11 -11.82 -14.24
CA THR A 135 4.19 -12.36 -15.61
C THR A 135 3.25 -11.64 -16.57
N GLU A 136 3.66 -11.58 -17.83
CA GLU A 136 2.79 -11.21 -18.94
C GLU A 136 1.90 -12.40 -19.33
N GLU A 137 2.50 -13.49 -19.84
CA GLU A 137 1.74 -14.62 -20.43
C GLU A 137 2.14 -16.00 -19.87
N HIS A 138 3.45 -16.32 -19.73
CA HIS A 138 3.90 -17.64 -19.27
C HIS A 138 4.42 -17.62 -17.83
N ILE A 139 4.05 -18.66 -17.07
CA ILE A 139 4.51 -18.86 -15.69
C ILE A 139 5.92 -19.45 -15.72
N ASN A 140 6.94 -18.59 -15.59
CA ASN A 140 8.36 -18.99 -15.50
C ASN A 140 8.91 -18.68 -14.09
N LEU A 141 9.84 -19.51 -13.59
CA LEU A 141 10.49 -19.31 -12.28
C LEU A 141 11.37 -18.04 -12.22
N ASP A 142 11.78 -17.51 -13.37
CA ASP A 142 12.59 -16.28 -13.49
C ASP A 142 11.79 -14.98 -13.24
N ALA A 143 10.46 -15.09 -13.13
CA ALA A 143 9.51 -14.01 -12.84
C ALA A 143 9.15 -13.91 -11.34
N PHE A 144 9.84 -14.66 -10.48
CA PHE A 144 9.65 -14.61 -9.04
C PHE A 144 10.30 -13.36 -8.44
N ASP A 145 9.55 -12.63 -7.61
CA ASP A 145 10.08 -11.62 -6.69
C ASP A 145 9.47 -11.82 -5.29
N CYS A 146 10.12 -11.26 -4.29
CA CYS A 146 9.60 -11.18 -2.93
C CYS A 146 9.83 -9.77 -2.40
N PRO A 147 8.96 -8.81 -2.72
CA PRO A 147 8.98 -7.49 -2.10
C PRO A 147 8.80 -7.60 -0.59
N ILE A 148 9.58 -6.80 0.12
CA ILE A 148 9.54 -6.67 1.58
C ILE A 148 9.12 -5.24 1.90
N LEU A 149 8.15 -5.07 2.78
CA LEU A 149 7.72 -3.77 3.27
C LEU A 149 7.75 -3.77 4.80
N LEU A 150 8.55 -2.88 5.37
CA LEU A 150 8.66 -2.67 6.81
C LEU A 150 8.18 -1.26 7.12
N GLY A 151 7.25 -1.10 8.06
CA GLY A 151 6.70 0.20 8.40
C GLY A 151 6.28 0.33 9.85
N ARG A 152 6.24 1.57 10.32
CA ARG A 152 5.74 1.94 11.65
C ARG A 152 5.05 3.30 11.63
N PHE A 153 3.89 3.34 12.27
CA PHE A 153 3.21 4.57 12.65
C PHE A 153 3.68 5.02 14.04
N TRP A 154 4.16 6.25 14.10
CA TRP A 154 4.54 6.94 15.32
C TRP A 154 3.38 7.80 15.78
N VAL A 155 2.87 7.53 16.98
CA VAL A 155 1.84 8.36 17.60
C VAL A 155 2.50 9.60 18.18
N VAL A 156 2.37 10.74 17.50
CA VAL A 156 2.85 12.02 18.01
C VAL A 156 1.81 12.67 18.91
N LYS A 157 0.54 12.57 18.53
CA LYS A 157 -0.61 12.96 19.34
C LYS A 157 -1.73 11.93 19.18
N PRO A 158 -2.17 11.28 20.26
CA PRO A 158 -3.28 10.33 20.20
C PRO A 158 -4.49 10.91 19.48
N ASP A 159 -5.07 10.12 18.60
CA ASP A 159 -6.29 10.39 17.81
C ASP A 159 -6.22 11.63 16.91
N LYS A 160 -5.03 12.22 16.73
CA LYS A 160 -4.87 13.48 16.00
C LYS A 160 -3.71 13.52 15.04
N PHE A 161 -2.55 12.96 15.40
CA PHE A 161 -1.36 13.14 14.58
C PHE A 161 -0.43 11.94 14.65
N TYR A 162 -0.19 11.34 13.49
CA TYR A 162 0.63 10.16 13.31
C TYR A 162 1.61 10.39 12.16
N ILE A 163 2.80 9.81 12.29
CA ILE A 163 3.83 9.83 11.26
C ILE A 163 4.11 8.41 10.85
N LEU A 164 4.07 8.11 9.56
CA LEU A 164 4.55 6.84 9.00
C LEU A 164 6.01 6.97 8.63
N THR A 165 6.82 6.00 9.07
CA THR A 165 8.13 5.73 8.49
C THR A 165 8.13 4.29 8.00
N ALA A 166 8.44 4.08 6.73
CA ALA A 166 8.49 2.77 6.13
C ALA A 166 9.65 2.65 5.14
N VAL A 167 10.00 1.43 4.79
CA VAL A 167 11.01 1.09 3.79
C VAL A 167 10.46 -0.08 3.00
N ARG A 168 10.43 0.07 1.68
CA ARG A 168 10.16 -1.00 0.74
C ARG A 168 11.48 -1.49 0.17
N ALA A 169 11.70 -2.78 0.15
CA ALA A 169 12.76 -3.40 -0.60
C ALA A 169 12.16 -4.36 -1.64
N SER A 170 12.65 -4.35 -2.86
CA SER A 170 12.29 -5.35 -3.89
C SER A 170 13.57 -5.79 -4.56
N PHE A 171 13.67 -7.09 -4.81
CA PHE A 171 14.85 -7.67 -5.45
C PHE A 171 14.78 -7.54 -7.00
N LEU A 172 13.61 -7.19 -7.53
CA LEU A 172 13.37 -6.97 -8.97
C LEU A 172 13.55 -5.51 -9.41
N SER A 173 13.36 -4.54 -8.50
CA SER A 173 13.44 -3.11 -8.83
C SER A 173 14.81 -2.71 -9.37
N SER A 174 14.81 -2.06 -10.53
CA SER A 174 16.01 -1.85 -11.35
C SER A 174 16.81 -0.58 -11.01
N GLU A 175 16.18 0.46 -10.47
CA GLU A 175 16.85 1.71 -10.07
C GLU A 175 17.24 1.78 -8.60
N PHE A 176 16.34 1.42 -7.68
CA PHE A 176 16.60 1.46 -6.23
C PHE A 176 16.09 0.18 -5.55
N PRO A 177 16.99 -0.71 -5.06
CA PRO A 177 16.57 -1.93 -4.38
C PRO A 177 15.88 -1.66 -3.04
N VAL A 178 16.05 -0.46 -2.48
CA VAL A 178 15.45 -0.02 -1.22
C VAL A 178 14.93 1.40 -1.37
N VAL A 179 13.62 1.58 -1.18
CA VAL A 179 12.91 2.86 -1.29
C VAL A 179 12.39 3.25 0.09
N PRO A 180 12.85 4.38 0.67
CA PRO A 180 12.26 4.90 1.89
C PRO A 180 10.89 5.51 1.59
N LEU A 181 9.94 5.27 2.48
CA LEU A 181 8.58 5.79 2.45
C LEU A 181 8.33 6.57 3.73
N ALA A 182 7.73 7.75 3.61
CA ALA A 182 7.31 8.54 4.75
C ALA A 182 5.92 9.11 4.48
N GLY A 183 5.15 9.29 5.54
CA GLY A 183 3.80 9.83 5.42
C GLY A 183 3.30 10.43 6.72
N VAL A 184 2.21 11.16 6.63
CA VAL A 184 1.59 11.84 7.78
C VAL A 184 0.09 11.61 7.77
N VAL A 185 -0.47 11.25 8.91
CA VAL A 185 -1.91 11.22 9.14
C VAL A 185 -2.24 12.30 10.16
N TRP A 186 -3.08 13.25 9.76
CA TRP A 186 -3.51 14.36 10.60
C TRP A 186 -5.03 14.46 10.65
N VAL A 187 -5.57 14.38 11.86
CA VAL A 187 -7.00 14.49 12.17
C VAL A 187 -7.18 15.74 13.04
N PRO A 188 -7.28 16.94 12.44
CA PRO A 188 -7.48 18.18 13.20
C PRO A 188 -8.81 18.17 13.97
N CYS A 189 -9.86 17.61 13.38
CA CYS A 189 -11.17 17.41 13.98
C CYS A 189 -11.85 16.14 13.43
N PRO A 190 -12.92 15.63 14.06
CA PRO A 190 -13.55 14.37 13.65
C PRO A 190 -14.08 14.35 12.20
N GLN A 191 -14.32 15.53 11.60
CA GLN A 191 -14.85 15.65 10.24
C GLN A 191 -13.76 15.72 9.17
N TRP A 192 -12.51 16.06 9.53
CA TRP A 192 -11.43 16.26 8.58
C TRP A 192 -10.27 15.33 8.89
N ARG A 193 -9.83 14.58 7.89
CA ARG A 193 -8.69 13.68 7.99
C ARG A 193 -7.80 13.85 6.77
N LEU A 194 -6.56 14.28 6.99
CA LEU A 194 -5.53 14.31 5.98
C LEU A 194 -4.68 13.04 6.12
N MET A 195 -4.65 12.22 5.08
CA MET A 195 -3.81 11.03 4.95
C MET A 195 -2.79 11.30 3.84
N ALA A 196 -1.68 11.95 4.17
CA ALA A 196 -0.57 12.15 3.25
C ALA A 196 0.38 10.94 3.33
N VAL A 197 -0.13 9.74 3.03
CA VAL A 197 0.60 8.47 3.13
C VAL A 197 0.63 7.81 1.74
N PRO A 198 1.81 7.43 1.21
CA PRO A 198 1.89 6.70 -0.06
C PRO A 198 1.25 5.30 0.03
N PRO A 199 0.72 4.74 -1.07
CA PRO A 199 0.68 5.32 -2.42
C PRO A 199 -0.49 6.28 -2.68
N GLU A 200 -1.45 6.37 -1.77
CA GLU A 200 -2.71 7.11 -1.98
C GLU A 200 -2.89 8.28 -0.99
N PRO A 201 -2.25 9.43 -1.22
CA PRO A 201 -2.48 10.60 -0.40
C PRO A 201 -3.90 11.17 -0.60
N ARG A 202 -4.71 11.21 0.46
CA ARG A 202 -6.11 11.68 0.42
C ARG A 202 -6.40 12.72 1.52
N LEU A 203 -7.25 13.70 1.22
CA LEU A 203 -7.93 14.56 2.17
C LEU A 203 -9.40 14.15 2.23
N ILE A 204 -9.83 13.69 3.40
CA ILE A 204 -11.14 13.09 3.64
C ILE A 204 -11.97 14.04 4.50
N TYR A 205 -13.22 14.24 4.10
CA TYR A 205 -14.25 14.98 4.81
C TYR A 205 -15.44 14.08 5.11
N SER A 206 -15.68 13.81 6.39
CA SER A 206 -16.81 12.99 6.83
C SER A 206 -18.09 13.82 6.86
N VAL A 207 -18.97 13.56 5.89
CA VAL A 207 -20.27 14.22 5.77
C VAL A 207 -21.25 13.64 6.79
N THR A 208 -21.25 12.31 6.92
CA THR A 208 -22.03 11.58 7.92
C THR A 208 -21.17 10.45 8.51
N LYS A 209 -21.76 9.62 9.39
CA LYS A 209 -21.05 8.42 9.91
C LYS A 209 -20.88 7.31 8.87
N GLN A 210 -21.57 7.40 7.73
CA GLN A 210 -21.58 6.38 6.68
C GLN A 210 -21.09 6.92 5.34
N LEU A 211 -20.81 8.22 5.22
CA LEU A 211 -20.44 8.85 3.96
C LEU A 211 -19.28 9.82 4.19
N ASP A 212 -18.16 9.45 3.59
CA ASP A 212 -16.96 10.27 3.51
C ASP A 212 -16.78 10.74 2.07
N VAL A 213 -16.37 11.99 1.89
CA VAL A 213 -15.97 12.54 0.59
C VAL A 213 -14.48 12.79 0.63
N TRP A 214 -13.77 12.44 -0.43
CA TRP A 214 -12.33 12.61 -0.47
C TRP A 214 -11.86 13.29 -1.75
N VAL A 215 -10.73 13.98 -1.63
CA VAL A 215 -9.94 14.49 -2.76
C VAL A 215 -8.50 14.06 -2.54
N GLY A 216 -7.84 13.55 -3.57
CA GLY A 216 -6.55 12.92 -3.38
C GLY A 216 -5.81 12.62 -4.67
N GLY A 217 -4.60 12.10 -4.47
CA GLY A 217 -3.80 11.49 -5.50
C GLY A 217 -3.63 10.00 -5.23
N GLU A 218 -3.20 9.29 -6.27
CA GLU A 218 -2.88 7.89 -6.24
C GLU A 218 -1.64 7.67 -7.10
N ILE A 219 -0.71 6.89 -6.56
CA ILE A 219 0.47 6.42 -7.28
C ILE A 219 0.22 4.93 -7.56
N ALA A 220 -0.39 4.64 -8.70
CA ALA A 220 -0.64 3.28 -9.15
C ALA A 220 0.59 2.74 -9.90
N GLY A 221 0.92 1.48 -9.68
CA GLY A 221 1.97 0.80 -10.45
C GLY A 221 3.00 0.06 -9.61
N SER A 222 3.69 -0.86 -10.28
CA SER A 222 4.70 -1.74 -9.70
C SER A 222 5.75 -2.09 -10.76
N ALA A 223 6.85 -2.70 -10.31
CA ALA A 223 7.86 -3.27 -11.20
C ALA A 223 7.35 -4.62 -11.73
N PHE A 224 7.42 -4.83 -13.05
CA PHE A 224 7.06 -6.06 -13.73
C PHE A 224 8.24 -6.57 -14.55
N ARG A 225 8.35 -7.87 -14.81
CA ARG A 225 9.30 -8.42 -15.79
C ARG A 225 8.58 -8.79 -17.08
N VAL A 226 9.09 -8.30 -18.21
CA VAL A 226 8.59 -8.66 -19.54
C VAL A 226 9.22 -9.98 -19.96
N ASP A 227 8.40 -10.91 -20.41
CA ASP A 227 8.80 -12.28 -20.72
C ASP A 227 9.66 -12.36 -22.01
N HIS A 228 10.43 -13.43 -22.14
CA HIS A 228 11.26 -13.71 -23.31
C HIS A 228 10.39 -14.38 -24.38
N ASN A 229 9.64 -13.63 -25.20
CA ASN A 229 8.95 -14.26 -26.33
C ASN A 229 9.10 -13.54 -27.68
N SER A 230 9.26 -14.38 -28.70
CA SER A 230 9.72 -14.05 -30.05
C SER A 230 8.72 -13.28 -30.92
N ASP A 231 7.51 -13.00 -30.45
CA ASP A 231 6.51 -12.21 -31.18
C ASP A 231 6.83 -10.71 -31.22
N PHE A 232 7.68 -10.24 -30.30
CA PHE A 232 8.26 -8.88 -30.37
C PHE A 232 9.07 -8.68 -31.67
N GLN A 233 9.61 -9.74 -32.27
CA GLN A 233 10.37 -9.66 -33.53
C GLN A 233 9.48 -9.59 -34.78
N ALA A 234 8.19 -9.97 -34.69
CA ALA A 234 7.33 -10.12 -35.86
C ALA A 234 6.66 -8.80 -36.32
N ARG A 235 6.60 -7.77 -35.48
CA ARG A 235 5.89 -6.50 -35.76
C ARG A 235 6.77 -5.32 -36.19
N GLY A 236 8.01 -5.59 -36.60
CA GLY A 236 8.77 -4.68 -37.45
C GLY A 236 9.46 -3.52 -36.72
N GLY A 237 10.61 -3.79 -36.10
CA GLY A 237 11.54 -2.74 -35.68
C GLY A 237 12.63 -3.28 -34.76
N LYS A 238 13.89 -3.25 -35.22
CA LYS A 238 15.11 -3.72 -34.53
C LYS A 238 15.15 -3.43 -33.02
N THR A 239 14.66 -4.33 -32.19
CA THR A 239 14.89 -4.24 -30.74
C THR A 239 14.99 -5.61 -30.08
N ALA A 240 16.00 -6.38 -30.51
CA ALA A 240 16.45 -7.60 -29.82
C ALA A 240 16.98 -7.37 -28.38
N LYS A 241 16.79 -6.17 -27.82
CA LYS A 241 17.20 -5.76 -26.46
C LYS A 241 16.03 -5.62 -25.47
N LEU A 242 14.77 -5.79 -25.91
CA LEU A 242 13.58 -5.66 -25.05
C LEU A 242 13.08 -6.99 -24.47
N SER A 243 13.71 -8.10 -24.86
CA SER A 243 13.42 -9.43 -24.36
C SER A 243 14.07 -9.63 -22.97
N GLY A 244 13.28 -9.86 -21.92
CA GLY A 244 13.78 -10.09 -20.55
C GLY A 244 14.14 -8.82 -19.74
N ALA A 245 13.58 -7.66 -20.11
CA ALA A 245 13.76 -6.42 -19.37
C ALA A 245 12.71 -6.25 -18.25
N VAL A 246 13.12 -5.61 -17.14
CA VAL A 246 12.19 -5.15 -16.09
C VAL A 246 11.52 -3.88 -16.63
N VAL A 247 10.19 -3.81 -16.54
CA VAL A 247 9.39 -2.61 -16.83
C VAL A 247 8.85 -2.09 -15.52
N ASP A 248 9.26 -0.87 -15.19
CA ASP A 248 8.67 -0.13 -14.09
C ASP A 248 7.47 0.64 -14.65
N TYR A 249 6.25 0.21 -14.27
CA TYR A 249 5.01 0.89 -14.59
C TYR A 249 4.64 1.83 -13.45
N THR A 250 4.41 3.11 -13.76
CA THR A 250 3.93 4.09 -12.78
C THR A 250 2.91 5.00 -13.43
N ASP A 251 1.77 5.14 -12.77
CA ASP A 251 0.66 5.99 -13.16
C ASP A 251 0.31 6.93 -12.01
N TYR A 252 0.46 8.23 -12.25
CA TYR A 252 0.10 9.27 -11.30
C TYR A 252 -1.33 9.73 -11.57
N ARG A 253 -2.23 9.46 -10.64
CA ARG A 253 -3.64 9.81 -10.74
C ARG A 253 -3.99 10.87 -9.71
N ALA A 254 -4.92 11.75 -10.07
CA ALA A 254 -5.51 12.72 -9.17
C ALA A 254 -7.02 12.78 -9.38
N GLY A 255 -7.78 12.80 -8.30
CA GLY A 255 -9.23 12.70 -8.38
C GLY A 255 -9.94 13.05 -7.10
N LEU A 256 -11.25 12.86 -7.15
CA LEU A 256 -12.16 12.98 -6.03
C LEU A 256 -13.12 11.81 -6.04
N GLY A 257 -13.67 11.52 -4.87
CA GLY A 257 -14.56 10.39 -4.71
C GLY A 257 -15.32 10.44 -3.40
N PHE A 258 -16.03 9.37 -3.13
CA PHE A 258 -16.72 9.17 -1.88
C PHE A 258 -16.63 7.71 -1.44
N THR A 259 -16.58 7.53 -0.13
CA THR A 259 -16.61 6.22 0.52
C THR A 259 -17.94 6.11 1.25
N TYR A 260 -18.72 5.09 0.89
CA TYR A 260 -19.98 4.76 1.54
C TYR A 260 -19.83 3.50 2.39
N SER A 261 -20.03 3.64 3.69
CA SER A 261 -19.90 2.58 4.69
C SER A 261 -21.29 2.16 5.18
N PRO A 262 -22.00 1.24 4.50
CA PRO A 262 -23.33 0.79 4.93
C PRO A 262 -23.32 0.09 6.29
N THR A 263 -22.19 -0.49 6.68
CA THR A 263 -21.95 -1.15 7.97
C THR A 263 -20.53 -0.88 8.43
N ASP A 264 -20.22 -1.09 9.70
CA ASP A 264 -18.85 -0.96 10.24
C ASP A 264 -17.85 -2.01 9.67
N LYS A 265 -18.31 -2.91 8.80
CA LYS A 265 -17.55 -4.01 8.21
C LYS A 265 -17.31 -3.87 6.71
N ILE A 266 -18.04 -2.99 6.03
CA ILE A 266 -18.01 -2.90 4.56
C ILE A 266 -17.93 -1.43 4.18
N ASP A 267 -16.91 -1.10 3.40
CA ASP A 267 -16.72 0.21 2.80
C ASP A 267 -16.74 0.06 1.26
N LEU A 268 -17.51 0.92 0.60
CA LEU A 268 -17.59 1.02 -0.86
C LEU A 268 -17.02 2.36 -1.29
N ASP A 269 -15.87 2.37 -1.96
CA ASP A 269 -15.20 3.57 -2.43
C ASP A 269 -15.40 3.73 -3.94
N PHE A 270 -15.81 4.93 -4.34
CA PHE A 270 -16.00 5.32 -5.73
C PHE A 270 -15.15 6.55 -6.00
N GLY A 271 -14.27 6.47 -6.98
CA GLY A 271 -13.39 7.57 -7.38
C GLY A 271 -13.47 7.89 -8.87
N ALA A 272 -13.29 9.15 -9.22
CA ALA A 272 -13.10 9.59 -10.58
C ALA A 272 -12.11 10.75 -10.65
N GLY A 273 -11.39 10.86 -11.76
CA GLY A 273 -10.39 11.90 -11.92
C GLY A 273 -9.62 11.81 -13.22
N TYR A 274 -8.36 12.19 -13.18
CA TYR A 274 -7.43 12.12 -14.30
C TYR A 274 -6.14 11.38 -13.92
N SER A 275 -5.74 10.44 -14.77
CA SER A 275 -4.36 9.95 -14.89
C SER A 275 -3.55 11.08 -15.51
N LEU A 276 -2.67 11.70 -14.73
CA LEU A 276 -1.86 12.85 -15.14
C LEU A 276 -0.66 12.45 -15.98
N GLN A 277 -0.05 11.32 -15.63
CA GLN A 277 1.14 10.83 -16.31
C GLN A 277 1.28 9.33 -16.10
N ARG A 278 1.32 8.60 -17.21
CA ARG A 278 1.65 7.17 -17.26
C ARG A 278 3.05 7.01 -17.83
N ASN A 279 3.93 6.40 -17.06
CA ASN A 279 5.30 6.13 -17.46
C ASN A 279 5.52 4.61 -17.57
N PHE A 280 6.11 4.20 -18.68
CA PHE A 280 6.71 2.87 -18.84
C PHE A 280 8.22 3.08 -18.99
N ASP A 281 8.98 2.72 -17.97
CA ASP A 281 10.44 2.79 -18.01
C ASP A 281 11.06 1.42 -18.27
N TYR A 282 11.81 1.31 -19.36
CA TYR A 282 12.63 0.15 -19.68
C TYR A 282 14.08 0.47 -19.32
N SER A 283 14.45 0.28 -18.06
CA SER A 283 15.76 0.65 -17.51
C SER A 283 16.97 0.00 -18.21
N ARG A 284 16.79 -1.11 -18.95
CA ARG A 284 17.84 -1.75 -19.76
C ARG A 284 17.89 -1.30 -21.22
N ALA A 285 16.90 -0.55 -21.70
CA ALA A 285 16.77 -0.15 -23.10
C ALA A 285 16.82 1.36 -23.33
N ASP A 286 16.89 2.18 -22.27
CA ASP A 286 16.97 3.66 -22.33
C ASP A 286 15.81 4.25 -23.16
N GLN A 287 14.60 3.72 -22.93
CA GLN A 287 13.37 4.16 -23.57
C GLN A 287 12.29 4.36 -22.52
N SER A 288 11.83 5.61 -22.38
CA SER A 288 10.66 5.97 -21.57
C SER A 288 9.49 6.33 -22.47
N PHE A 289 8.34 5.71 -22.28
CA PHE A 289 7.10 6.12 -22.95
C PHE A 289 6.23 6.89 -21.97
N ARG A 290 5.75 8.07 -22.41
CA ARG A 290 4.83 8.91 -21.66
C ARG A 290 3.50 8.98 -22.40
N THR A 291 2.42 8.90 -21.67
CA THR A 291 1.07 9.06 -22.21
C THR A 291 0.47 10.38 -21.72
N ASP A 292 -0.37 11.00 -22.55
CA ASP A 292 -1.07 12.23 -22.22
C ASP A 292 -2.13 12.01 -21.11
N PRO A 293 -2.56 13.07 -20.42
CA PRO A 293 -3.54 12.94 -19.35
C PRO A 293 -4.87 12.34 -19.83
N ALA A 294 -5.41 11.39 -19.06
CA ALA A 294 -6.62 10.66 -19.42
C ALA A 294 -7.62 10.64 -18.25
N PRO A 295 -8.93 10.76 -18.50
CA PRO A 295 -9.93 10.51 -17.47
C PRO A 295 -9.78 9.09 -16.90
N TYR A 296 -10.10 8.90 -15.62
CA TYR A 296 -10.22 7.58 -15.00
C TYR A 296 -11.40 7.49 -14.05
N VAL A 297 -11.88 6.27 -13.86
CA VAL A 297 -12.87 5.90 -12.84
C VAL A 297 -12.35 4.69 -12.07
N LYS A 298 -12.68 4.60 -10.78
CA LYS A 298 -12.37 3.45 -9.93
C LYS A 298 -13.51 3.10 -8.99
N VAL A 299 -13.62 1.81 -8.70
CA VAL A 299 -14.51 1.25 -7.69
C VAL A 299 -13.70 0.31 -6.83
N GLU A 300 -13.83 0.46 -5.52
CA GLU A 300 -13.11 -0.33 -4.54
C GLU A 300 -14.06 -0.78 -3.42
N ILE A 301 -13.89 -2.02 -2.98
CA ILE A 301 -14.70 -2.66 -1.93
C ILE A 301 -13.74 -3.16 -0.87
N HIS A 302 -13.89 -2.65 0.35
CA HIS A 302 -13.20 -3.18 1.52
C HIS A 302 -14.20 -3.86 2.44
N ALA A 303 -13.88 -5.09 2.85
CA ALA A 303 -14.65 -5.81 3.86
C ALA A 303 -13.72 -6.30 4.97
N LYS A 304 -14.11 -6.11 6.23
CA LYS A 304 -13.35 -6.49 7.43
C LYS A 304 -14.25 -7.22 8.42
N PHE A 305 -13.85 -8.40 8.89
CA PHE A 305 -14.68 -9.29 9.73
C PHE A 305 -14.04 -9.64 11.07
#